data_AF-A0A6N0HTJ2-F1
#
_entry.id   AF-A0A6N0HTJ2-F1
#
_cell.length_a   1.000
_cell.length_b   1.000
_cell.length_c   1.000
_cell.angle_alpha   90.00
_cell.angle_beta   90.00
_cell.angle_gamma   90.00
#
_symmetry.space_group_name_H-M   'P 1'
#
loop_
_entity.id
_entity.type
_entity.pdbx_description
1 polymer ?
#
loop_
_entity_poly.entity_id
_entity_poly.type
_entity_poly.pdbx_seq_one_letter_code
_entity_poly.pdbx_strand_id
1 'polypeptide(L)'
;MKKKLLISVAALLLVACSEEQQNKLSRLGVTWLEGNYRVTYADGSHVKSWEVRDGKVTAEPDKGYYYFWIKVDGKKRYVQTPIGRSYIEEIQ
;
A
#
# COMPACT_ATOMS: atom_id res chain seq x y z
N MET A 1 12.34 36.80 13.35
CA MET A 1 12.39 35.67 14.31
C MET A 1 11.10 34.84 14.32
N LYS A 2 9.91 35.46 14.46
CA LYS A 2 8.61 34.74 14.48
C LYS A 2 8.34 33.84 13.24
N LYS A 3 8.63 34.32 12.02
CA LYS A 3 8.48 33.53 10.78
C LYS A 3 9.42 32.32 10.72
N LYS A 4 10.68 32.49 11.14
CA LYS A 4 11.66 31.39 11.18
C LYS A 4 11.23 30.33 12.20
N LEU A 5 10.74 30.75 13.37
CA LEU A 5 10.19 29.85 14.38
C LEU A 5 8.95 29.09 13.86
N LEU A 6 8.03 29.76 13.17
CA LEU A 6 6.87 29.10 12.54
C LEU A 6 7.29 28.05 11.51
N ILE A 7 8.27 28.37 10.66
CA ILE A 7 8.80 27.42 9.67
C ILE A 7 9.47 26.23 10.36
N SER A 8 10.24 26.45 11.42
CA SER A 8 10.87 25.38 12.21
C SER A 8 9.85 24.49 12.91
N VAL A 9 8.79 25.07 13.49
CA VAL A 9 7.69 24.32 14.11
C VAL A 9 6.91 23.52 13.08
N ALA A 10 6.61 24.11 11.91
CA ALA A 10 5.96 23.41 10.81
C ALA A 10 6.81 22.23 10.29
N ALA A 11 8.12 22.42 10.16
CA ALA A 11 9.05 21.35 9.77
C ALA A 11 9.10 20.22 10.81
N LEU A 12 9.10 20.54 12.11
CA LEU A 12 9.06 19.54 13.19
C LEU A 12 7.76 18.73 13.19
N LEU A 13 6.63 19.34 12.83
CA LEU A 13 5.35 18.65 12.71
C LEU A 13 5.31 17.65 11.54
N LEU A 14 6.12 17.86 10.49
CA LEU A 14 6.20 16.94 9.35
C LEU A 14 6.98 15.66 9.66
N VAL A 15 7.93 15.70 10.61
CA VAL A 15 8.73 14.53 11.04
C VAL A 15 8.14 13.81 12.26
N ALA A 16 7.11 14.35 12.90
CA ALA A 16 6.51 13.80 14.12
C ALA A 16 5.46 12.71 13.87
N CYS A 17 5.27 12.20 12.65
CA CYS A 17 4.37 11.07 12.42
C CYS A 17 4.96 9.77 12.96
N SER A 18 4.18 9.05 13.76
CA SER A 18 4.54 7.68 14.17
C SER A 18 4.64 6.75 12.95
N GLU A 19 5.36 5.64 13.08
CA GLU A 19 5.43 4.61 12.03
C GLU A 19 4.03 4.12 11.64
N GLU A 20 3.10 4.01 12.59
CA GLU A 20 1.70 3.66 12.32
C GLU A 20 1.00 4.70 11.44
N GLN A 21 1.22 6.00 11.69
CA GLN A 21 0.67 7.07 10.86
C GLN A 21 1.29 7.08 9.46
N GLN A 22 2.59 6.84 9.35
CA GLN A 22 3.28 6.72 8.07
C GLN A 22 2.75 5.52 7.28
N ASN A 23 2.53 4.38 7.94
CA ASN A 23 1.93 3.19 7.34
C ASN A 23 0.49 3.44 6.87
N LYS A 24 -0.30 4.18 7.65
CA LYS A 24 -1.67 4.57 7.26
C LYS A 24 -1.67 5.47 6.03
N LEU A 25 -0.76 6.46 5.96
CA LEU A 25 -0.62 7.33 4.80
C LEU A 25 -0.13 6.58 3.56
N SER A 26 0.86 5.68 3.72
CA SER A 26 1.38 4.85 2.63
C SER A 26 0.29 4.00 1.98
N ARG A 27 -0.61 3.41 2.79
CA ARG A 27 -1.77 2.64 2.28
C ARG A 27 -2.73 3.47 1.45
N LEU A 28 -2.91 4.75 1.78
CA LEU A 28 -3.69 5.65 0.93
C LEU A 28 -3.00 5.84 -0.42
N GLY A 29 -1.68 5.99 -0.44
CA GLY A 29 -0.87 6.15 -1.66
C GLY A 29 -0.93 4.95 -2.62
N VAL A 30 -0.95 3.72 -2.09
CA VAL A 30 -1.11 2.49 -2.88
C VAL A 30 -2.37 2.54 -3.77
N THR A 31 -3.46 3.12 -3.26
CA THR A 31 -4.71 3.30 -4.01
C THR A 31 -4.62 4.32 -5.15
N TRP A 32 -3.52 5.06 -5.34
CA TRP A 32 -3.45 6.08 -6.39
C TRP A 32 -2.49 5.73 -7.53
N LEU A 33 -1.60 4.76 -7.34
CA LEU A 33 -0.55 4.46 -8.30
C LEU A 33 -0.88 3.22 -9.13
N GLU A 34 -0.83 3.38 -10.45
CA GLU A 34 -0.86 2.28 -11.41
C GLU A 34 0.58 1.84 -11.71
N GLY A 35 0.76 0.54 -11.93
CA GLY A 35 2.08 -0.01 -12.19
C GLY A 35 2.10 -1.54 -12.23
N ASN A 36 3.32 -2.06 -12.19
CA ASN A 36 3.59 -3.48 -12.11
C ASN A 36 3.88 -3.83 -10.65
N TYR A 37 3.07 -4.68 -10.06
CA TYR A 37 3.19 -5.05 -8.65
C TYR A 37 3.20 -6.56 -8.46
N ARG A 38 3.96 -7.00 -7.46
CA ARG A 38 3.79 -8.30 -6.83
C ARG A 38 3.11 -8.10 -5.48
N VAL A 39 1.93 -8.66 -5.33
CA VAL A 39 1.24 -8.72 -4.05
C VAL A 39 1.49 -10.07 -3.43
N THR A 40 1.99 -10.12 -2.20
CA THR A 40 2.25 -11.37 -1.48
C THR A 40 1.48 -11.39 -0.18
N TYR A 41 0.67 -12.43 0.00
CA TYR A 41 0.07 -12.82 1.27
C TYR A 41 0.95 -13.87 1.93
N ALA A 42 1.26 -13.68 3.21
CA ALA A 42 2.08 -14.60 4.00
C ALA A 42 1.50 -14.81 5.40
N ASP A 43 1.29 -16.08 5.76
CA ASP A 43 0.78 -16.50 7.06
C ASP A 43 1.42 -17.83 7.48
N GLY A 44 2.50 -17.75 8.26
CA GLY A 44 3.32 -18.91 8.59
C GLY A 44 3.92 -19.56 7.33
N SER A 45 3.60 -20.84 7.09
CA SER A 45 4.03 -21.57 5.90
C SER A 45 3.15 -21.33 4.67
N HIS A 46 2.00 -20.68 4.83
CA HIS A 46 1.12 -20.38 3.71
C HIS A 46 1.53 -19.07 3.05
N VAL A 47 2.13 -19.16 1.87
CA VAL A 47 2.56 -17.99 1.08
C VAL A 47 1.93 -18.07 -0.30
N LYS A 48 1.35 -16.96 -0.75
CA LYS A 48 0.78 -16.84 -2.09
C LYS A 48 1.05 -15.46 -2.67
N SER A 49 1.50 -15.43 -3.92
CA SER A 49 1.81 -14.19 -4.62
C SER A 49 1.02 -14.07 -5.91
N TRP A 50 0.76 -12.83 -6.29
CA TRP A 50 0.09 -12.46 -7.53
C TRP A 50 0.83 -11.32 -8.22
N GLU A 51 0.97 -11.42 -9.53
CA GLU A 51 1.47 -10.32 -10.34
C GLU A 51 0.30 -9.52 -10.91
N VAL A 52 0.31 -8.23 -10.63
CA VAL A 52 -0.59 -7.23 -11.19
C VAL A 52 0.24 -6.45 -12.20
N ARG A 53 -0.03 -6.65 -13.49
CA ARG A 53 0.69 -5.97 -14.59
C ARG A 53 -0.20 -4.90 -15.19
N ASP A 54 0.37 -3.71 -15.44
CA ASP A 54 -0.32 -2.52 -15.95
C ASP A 54 -1.65 -2.29 -15.22
N GLY A 55 -1.59 -2.35 -13.89
CA GLY A 55 -2.77 -2.43 -13.07
C GLY A 55 -2.63 -1.69 -11.76
N LYS A 56 -3.64 -1.87 -10.91
CA LYS A 56 -3.80 -1.12 -9.68
C LYS A 56 -4.07 -2.06 -8.52
N VAL A 57 -3.39 -1.82 -7.42
CA VAL A 57 -3.70 -2.40 -6.12
C VAL A 57 -4.40 -1.34 -5.28
N THR A 58 -5.60 -1.62 -4.81
CA THR A 58 -6.36 -0.65 -4.00
C THR A 58 -6.42 -1.12 -2.56
N ALA A 59 -6.15 -0.21 -1.63
CA ALA A 59 -6.37 -0.42 -0.20
C ALA A 59 -7.78 0.01 0.20
N GLU A 60 -8.44 -0.79 1.04
CA GLU A 60 -9.65 -0.45 1.79
C GLU A 60 -9.32 -0.54 3.28
N PRO A 61 -8.67 0.49 3.87
CA PRO A 61 -8.10 0.41 5.21
C PRO A 61 -9.16 0.15 6.29
N ASP A 62 -10.33 0.76 6.17
CA ASP A 62 -11.43 0.63 7.14
C ASP A 62 -11.99 -0.80 7.18
N LYS A 63 -11.83 -1.57 6.09
CA LYS A 63 -12.22 -2.99 6.01
C LYS A 63 -11.04 -3.94 6.12
N GLY A 64 -9.81 -3.44 6.18
CA GLY A 64 -8.60 -4.21 6.46
C GLY A 64 -8.06 -5.07 5.31
N TYR A 65 -8.39 -4.78 4.04
CA TYR A 65 -7.91 -5.57 2.90
C TYR A 65 -7.37 -4.71 1.73
N TYR A 66 -6.45 -5.29 0.96
CA TYR A 66 -6.15 -4.87 -0.41
C TYR A 66 -7.05 -5.62 -1.39
N TYR A 67 -7.33 -5.01 -2.54
CA TYR A 67 -7.98 -5.69 -3.65
C TYR A 67 -7.41 -5.27 -5.00
N PHE A 68 -7.44 -6.19 -5.95
CA PHE A 68 -6.87 -6.00 -7.29
C PHE A 68 -7.42 -7.03 -8.27
N TRP A 69 -7.14 -6.81 -9.55
CA TRP A 69 -7.50 -7.71 -10.64
C TRP A 69 -6.24 -8.35 -11.22
N ILE A 70 -6.27 -9.67 -11.39
CA ILE A 70 -5.22 -10.43 -12.08
C ILE A 70 -5.77 -11.07 -13.35
N LYS A 71 -4.89 -11.45 -14.28
CA LYS A 71 -5.23 -12.34 -15.40
C LYS A 71 -4.72 -13.74 -15.11
N VAL A 72 -5.60 -14.72 -15.12
CA VAL A 72 -5.27 -16.15 -15.03
C VAL A 72 -5.95 -16.83 -16.22
N ASP A 73 -5.17 -17.50 -17.07
CA ASP A 73 -5.67 -18.16 -18.29
C ASP A 73 -6.50 -17.23 -19.19
N GLY A 74 -6.06 -15.98 -19.33
CA GLY A 74 -6.75 -14.94 -20.11
C GLY A 74 -8.01 -14.37 -19.45
N LYS A 75 -8.46 -14.91 -18.31
CA LYS A 75 -9.64 -14.44 -17.58
C LYS A 75 -9.25 -13.50 -16.44
N LYS A 76 -10.00 -12.40 -16.29
CA LYS A 76 -9.86 -11.51 -15.15
C LYS A 76 -10.39 -12.20 -13.88
N ARG A 77 -9.60 -12.17 -12.81
CA ARG A 77 -10.01 -12.63 -11.48
C ARG A 77 -9.80 -11.51 -10.47
N TYR A 78 -10.80 -11.29 -9.64
CA TYR A 78 -10.74 -10.38 -8.51
C TYR A 78 -10.08 -11.09 -7.32
N VAL A 79 -9.17 -10.40 -6.64
CA VAL A 79 -8.45 -10.93 -5.47
C VAL A 79 -8.55 -9.92 -4.33
N GLN A 80 -8.72 -10.44 -3.11
CA GLN A 80 -8.62 -9.68 -1.87
C GLN A 80 -7.59 -10.33 -0.95
N THR A 81 -6.77 -9.51 -0.29
CA THR A 81 -5.80 -9.98 0.69
C THR A 81 -5.83 -9.11 1.95
N PRO A 82 -5.70 -9.69 3.15
CA PRO A 82 -5.71 -8.91 4.40
C PRO A 82 -4.45 -8.04 4.50
N ILE A 83 -4.61 -6.75 4.80
CA ILE A 83 -3.47 -5.82 4.82
C ILE A 83 -2.42 -6.23 5.86
N GLY A 84 -2.86 -6.68 7.04
CA GLY A 84 -1.96 -7.07 8.13
C GLY A 84 -1.08 -8.29 7.83
N ARG A 85 -1.34 -9.02 6.74
CA ARG A 85 -0.57 -10.20 6.32
C ARG A 85 -0.14 -10.13 4.86
N SER A 86 -0.20 -8.94 4.27
CA SER A 86 0.17 -8.74 2.88
C SER A 86 1.12 -7.58 2.71
N TYR A 87 2.10 -7.75 1.83
CA TYR A 87 2.98 -6.69 1.38
C TYR A 87 2.94 -6.62 -0.15
N ILE A 88 3.31 -5.44 -0.66
CA ILE A 88 3.23 -5.10 -2.08
C ILE A 88 4.62 -4.61 -2.49
N GLU A 89 5.15 -5.20 -3.55
CA GLU A 89 6.43 -4.84 -4.13
C GLU A 89 6.18 -4.32 -5.55
N GLU A 90 6.78 -3.18 -5.90
CA GLU A 90 6.85 -2.75 -7.29
C GLU A 90 7.86 -3.63 -8.05
N ILE A 91 7.52 -4.04 -9.26
CA ILE A 91 8.35 -4.92 -10.11
C ILE A 91 8.54 -4.28 -11.48
N GLN A 92 9.66 -4.57 -12.15
CA GLN A 92 9.91 -4.13 -13.54
C GLN A 92 9.00 -4.87 -14.53
#